data_AF-A0A4R2GZK3-F1
#
_entry.id   AF-A0A4R2GZK3-F1
#
_cell.length_a   1.000
_cell.length_b   1.000
_cell.length_c   1.000
_cell.angle_alpha   90.00
_cell.angle_beta   90.00
_cell.angle_gamma   90.00
#
_symmetry.space_group_name_H-M   'P 1'
#
loop_
_entity.id
_entity.type
_entity.pdbx_description
1 polymer ?
#
loop_
_entity_poly.entity_id
_entity_poly.type
_entity_poly.pdbx_seq_one_letter_code
_entity_poly.pdbx_strand_id
1 'polypeptide(L)'
;MAAVPVSETAAANSLTTLMRSIGTSVSSAAAGVILAQLTINLGGYALPSQNGFRVVLIIGAAAALAALAIASLIPIRRPAHAAAPAPVEAARATVS
;
A
#
# COMPACT_ATOMS: atom_id res chain seq x y z
N MET A 1 -4.48 -4.76 15.91
CA MET A 1 -3.18 -4.89 16.61
C MET A 1 -3.35 -5.76 17.85
N ALA A 2 -3.65 -7.06 17.68
CA ALA A 2 -3.96 -7.99 18.79
C ALA A 2 -3.19 -9.32 18.69
N ALA A 3 -2.17 -9.40 17.82
CA ALA A 3 -1.48 -10.64 17.48
C ALA A 3 0.04 -10.62 17.75
N VAL A 4 0.59 -9.49 18.22
CA VAL A 4 2.04 -9.28 18.43
C VAL A 4 2.26 -8.66 19.82
N PRO A 5 3.25 -9.12 20.62
CA PRO A 5 3.60 -8.53 21.91
C PRO A 5 3.86 -7.01 21.81
N VAL A 6 3.59 -6.26 22.88
CA VAL A 6 3.66 -4.79 22.88
C VAL A 6 5.08 -4.29 22.54
N SER A 7 6.12 -5.03 22.96
CA SER A 7 7.52 -4.77 22.63
C SER A 7 7.86 -4.91 21.13
N GLU A 8 7.10 -5.70 20.39
CA GLU A 8 7.35 -6.02 18.98
C GLU A 8 6.43 -5.25 18.01
N THR A 9 5.44 -4.52 18.55
CA THR A 9 4.43 -3.80 17.75
C THR A 9 5.04 -2.66 16.91
N ALA A 10 6.06 -1.97 17.43
CA ALA A 10 6.77 -0.91 16.70
C ALA A 10 7.48 -1.46 15.45
N ALA A 11 8.11 -2.64 15.56
CA ALA A 11 8.78 -3.31 14.45
C ALA A 11 7.77 -3.82 13.41
N ALA A 12 6.62 -4.35 13.84
CA ALA A 12 5.57 -4.81 12.93
C ALA A 12 4.97 -3.67 12.09
N ASN A 13 4.79 -2.48 12.68
CA ASN A 13 4.24 -1.32 11.97
C ASN A 13 5.25 -0.72 10.98
N SER A 14 6.53 -0.61 11.36
CA SER A 14 7.57 -0.14 10.45
C SER A 14 7.77 -1.13 9.29
N LEU A 15 7.75 -2.44 9.55
CA LEU A 15 7.80 -3.47 8.51
C LEU A 15 6.63 -3.36 7.52
N THR A 16 5.41 -3.17 8.02
CA THR A 16 4.22 -2.96 7.16
C THR A 16 4.41 -1.72 6.28
N THR A 17 4.96 -0.65 6.84
CA THR A 17 5.26 0.58 6.10
C THR A 17 6.35 0.38 5.06
N LEU A 18 7.43 -0.34 5.39
CA LEU A 18 8.53 -0.67 4.49
C LEU A 18 8.04 -1.49 3.30
N MET A 19 7.32 -2.58 3.56
CA MET A 19 6.78 -3.45 2.51
C MET A 19 5.84 -2.68 1.57
N ARG A 20 5.01 -1.79 2.13
CA ARG A 20 4.14 -0.91 1.34
C ARG A 20 4.95 0.05 0.47
N SER A 21 5.98 0.69 1.03
CA SER A 21 6.84 1.63 0.30
C SER A 21 7.57 0.92 -0.86
N ILE A 22 8.14 -0.26 -0.62
CA ILE A 22 8.78 -1.08 -1.66
C ILE A 22 7.78 -1.39 -2.77
N GLY A 23 6.58 -1.87 -2.41
CA GLY A 23 5.52 -2.16 -3.38
C GLY A 23 5.12 -0.96 -4.23
N THR A 24 4.96 0.22 -3.61
CA THR A 24 4.64 1.45 -4.34
C THR A 24 5.77 1.89 -5.27
N SER A 25 7.03 1.81 -4.84
CA SER A 25 8.19 2.20 -5.66
C SER A 25 8.33 1.30 -6.88
N VAL A 26 8.20 -0.02 -6.70
CA VAL A 26 8.25 -0.99 -7.81
C VAL A 26 7.09 -0.76 -8.78
N SER A 27 5.88 -0.51 -8.27
CA SER A 27 4.70 -0.24 -9.10
C SER A 27 4.87 1.02 -9.96
N SER A 28 5.37 2.12 -9.38
CA SER A 28 5.66 3.35 -10.12
C SER A 28 6.75 3.15 -11.18
N ALA A 29 7.81 2.40 -10.86
CA ALA A 29 8.87 2.09 -11.82
C ALA A 29 8.33 1.27 -13.01
N ALA A 30 7.56 0.22 -12.74
CA ALA A 30 6.96 -0.61 -13.79
C ALA A 30 6.03 0.20 -14.70
N ALA A 31 5.14 1.02 -14.11
CA ALA A 31 4.24 1.88 -14.87
C ALA A 31 5.00 2.89 -15.76
N GLY A 32 6.06 3.50 -15.22
CA GLY A 32 6.93 4.42 -15.98
C GLY A 32 7.59 3.75 -17.17
N VAL A 33 8.19 2.57 -16.99
CA VAL A 33 8.84 1.80 -18.07
C VAL A 33 7.84 1.38 -19.15
N ILE A 34 6.65 0.90 -18.76
CA ILE A 34 5.61 0.47 -19.71
C ILE A 34 5.16 1.65 -20.58
N LEU A 35 4.87 2.80 -19.96
CA LEU A 35 4.41 3.99 -20.69
C LEU A 35 5.52 4.57 -21.58
N ALA A 36 6.79 4.53 -21.14
CA ALA A 36 7.92 4.98 -21.93
C ALA A 36 8.15 4.11 -23.18
N GLN A 37 7.97 2.79 -23.05
CA GLN A 37 8.15 1.86 -24.18
C GLN A 37 6.96 1.83 -25.13
N LEU A 38 5.73 2.07 -24.65
CA LEU A 38 4.51 2.01 -25.45
C LEU A 38 4.06 3.41 -25.88
N THR A 39 4.94 4.12 -26.59
CA THR A 39 4.66 5.46 -27.13
C THR A 39 4.24 5.42 -28.60
N ILE A 40 3.46 6.42 -29.01
CA ILE A 40 3.14 6.72 -30.41
C ILE A 40 3.60 8.13 -30.74
N ASN A 41 3.99 8.35 -31.99
CA ASN A 41 4.26 9.69 -32.49
C ASN A 41 2.95 10.35 -32.93
N LEU A 42 2.59 11.46 -32.29
CA LEU A 42 1.43 12.27 -32.63
C LEU A 42 1.89 13.71 -32.85
N GLY A 43 1.88 14.17 -34.10
CA GLY A 43 2.28 15.53 -34.44
C GLY A 43 3.74 15.87 -34.08
N GLY A 44 4.65 14.88 -34.11
CA GLY A 44 6.07 15.07 -33.78
C GLY A 44 6.43 14.93 -32.29
N TYR A 45 5.44 14.66 -31.42
CA TYR A 45 5.66 14.38 -30.01
C TYR A 45 5.45 12.89 -29.72
N ALA A 46 6.31 12.32 -28.88
CA ALA A 46 6.14 10.96 -28.36
C ALA A 46 5.20 10.98 -27.15
N LEU A 47 4.00 10.44 -27.32
CA LEU A 47 3.02 10.32 -26.23
C LEU A 47 2.78 8.85 -25.89
N PRO A 48 2.50 8.52 -24.61
CA PRO A 48 2.06 7.18 -24.26
C PRO A 48 0.78 6.82 -25.02
N SER A 49 0.79 5.64 -25.63
CA SER A 49 -0.37 5.12 -26.35
C SER A 49 -1.51 4.74 -25.42
N GLN A 50 -2.74 4.75 -25.92
CA GLN A 50 -3.90 4.19 -25.20
C GLN A 50 -3.64 2.73 -24.78
N ASN A 51 -2.93 1.97 -25.62
CA ASN A 51 -2.57 0.59 -25.30
C ASN A 51 -1.63 0.53 -24.08
N GLY A 52 -0.68 1.47 -23.97
CA GLY A 52 0.18 1.61 -22.79
C GLY A 52 -0.60 1.75 -21.49
N PHE A 53 -1.60 2.64 -21.46
CA PHE A 53 -2.48 2.79 -20.30
C PHE A 53 -3.29 1.52 -20.00
N ARG A 54 -3.86 0.87 -21.03
CA ARG A 54 -4.59 -0.40 -20.84
C ARG A 54 -3.71 -1.48 -20.24
N VAL A 55 -2.46 -1.61 -20.71
CA VAL A 55 -1.51 -2.61 -20.19
C VAL A 55 -1.22 -2.35 -18.71
N VAL A 56 -0.94 -1.11 -18.31
CA VAL A 56 -0.70 -0.76 -16.89
C VAL A 56 -1.92 -1.09 -16.02
N LEU A 57 -3.13 -0.75 -16.49
CA LEU A 57 -4.37 -1.03 -15.75
C LEU A 57 -4.64 -2.53 -15.61
N ILE A 58 -4.40 -3.32 -16.65
CA ILE A 58 -4.56 -4.79 -16.61
C ILE A 58 -3.57 -5.40 -15.62
N ILE A 59 -2.31 -4.97 -15.63
CA ILE A 59 -1.30 -5.42 -14.66
C ILE A 59 -1.72 -5.07 -13.23
N GLY A 60 -2.19 -3.83 -13.01
CA GLY A 60 -2.69 -3.40 -11.71
C GLY A 60 -3.89 -4.24 -11.23
N ALA A 61 -4.84 -4.53 -12.12
CA ALA A 61 -5.98 -5.38 -11.82
C ALA A 61 -5.56 -6.82 -11.47
N ALA A 62 -4.65 -7.40 -12.24
CA ALA A 62 -4.11 -8.73 -11.96
C ALA A 62 -3.37 -8.77 -10.62
N ALA A 63 -2.58 -7.75 -10.30
CA ALA A 63 -1.90 -7.62 -9.01
C ALA A 63 -2.88 -7.51 -7.84
N ALA A 64 -3.97 -6.75 -7.99
CA ALA A 64 -5.02 -6.63 -6.99
C ALA A 64 -5.75 -7.96 -6.75
N LEU A 65 -6.05 -8.70 -7.82
CA LEU A 65 -6.65 -10.03 -7.72
C LEU A 65 -5.72 -11.04 -7.05
N ALA A 66 -4.43 -11.00 -7.36
CA ALA A 66 -3.42 -11.83 -6.68
C ALA A 66 -3.32 -11.48 -5.19
N ALA A 67 -3.30 -10.19 -4.84
CA ALA A 67 -3.31 -9.74 -3.45
C ALA A 67 -4.56 -10.20 -2.71
N LEU A 68 -5.74 -10.14 -3.34
CA LEU A 68 -7.00 -10.64 -2.79
C LEU A 68 -6.96 -12.15 -2.55
N ALA A 69 -6.44 -12.92 -3.51
CA ALA A 69 -6.29 -14.37 -3.38
C ALA A 69 -5.32 -14.76 -2.27
N ILE A 70 -4.23 -14.00 -2.09
CA ILE A 70 -3.30 -14.22 -0.97
C ILE A 70 -3.97 -13.85 0.37
N ALA A 71 -4.68 -12.71 0.40
CA ALA A 71 -5.37 -12.25 1.60
C ALA A 71 -6.50 -13.18 2.04
N SER A 72 -7.19 -13.85 1.11
CA SER A 72 -8.27 -14.79 1.44
C SER A 72 -7.77 -16.07 2.12
N LEU A 73 -6.48 -16.39 2.01
CA LEU A 73 -5.85 -17.50 2.72
C LEU A 73 -5.52 -17.16 4.19
N ILE A 74 -5.64 -15.89 4.60
CA ILE A 74 -5.35 -15.46 5.97
C ILE A 74 -6.55 -15.79 6.88
N PRO A 75 -6.39 -16.65 7.90
CA PRO A 75 -7.48 -16.98 8.81
C PRO A 75 -7.93 -15.76 9.62
N ILE A 76 -9.22 -15.41 9.54
CA ILE A 76 -9.81 -14.33 10.34
C ILE A 76 -9.87 -14.79 11.81
N ARG A 77 -8.98 -14.25 12.65
CA ARG A 77 -9.12 -14.33 14.11
C ARG A 77 -10.06 -13.22 14.56
N ARG A 78 -11.21 -13.57 15.17
CA ARG A 78 -12.11 -12.59 15.78
C ARG A 78 -11.33 -11.77 16.82
N PRO A 79 -11.27 -10.44 16.72
CA PRO A 79 -10.68 -9.64 17.77
C PRO A 79 -11.52 -9.79 19.03
N ALA A 80 -10.90 -10.28 20.11
CA ALA A 80 -11.48 -10.18 21.44
C ALA A 80 -11.71 -8.70 21.73
N HIS A 81 -12.91 -8.38 22.22
CA HIS A 81 -13.42 -7.05 22.50
C HIS A 81 -12.31 -6.13 23.06
N ALA A 82 -11.86 -5.17 22.27
CA ALA A 82 -10.85 -4.21 22.70
C ALA A 82 -11.48 -3.35 23.80
N ALA A 83 -11.02 -3.51 25.04
CA ALA A 83 -11.35 -2.60 26.13
C ALA A 83 -11.03 -1.16 25.70
N ALA A 84 -12.00 -0.28 25.89
CA ALA A 84 -11.93 1.11 25.46
C ALA A 84 -10.62 1.79 25.92
N PRO A 85 -9.98 2.60 25.06
CA PRO A 85 -8.85 3.41 25.49
C PRO A 85 -9.33 4.37 26.60
N ALA A 86 -8.68 4.32 27.76
CA ALA A 86 -8.93 5.25 28.85
C ALA A 86 -8.72 6.70 28.35
N PRO A 87 -9.55 7.67 28.75
CA PRO A 87 -9.36 9.07 28.38
C PRO A 87 -7.98 9.54 28.85
N VAL A 88 -7.17 10.08 27.93
CA VAL A 88 -5.96 10.79 28.29
C VAL A 88 -6.39 12.16 28.81
N GLU A 89 -6.62 12.25 30.11
CA GLU A 89 -6.83 13.50 30.82
C GLU A 89 -5.47 14.07 31.29
N ALA A 90 -5.29 15.37 31.06
CA ALA A 90 -4.30 16.28 31.66
C ALA A 90 -2.81 16.17 31.25
N ALA A 91 -2.47 16.86 30.15
CA ALA A 91 -1.19 17.60 30.06
C ALA A 91 -1.37 19.00 29.42
N ARG A 92 -2.47 19.67 29.79
CA ARG A 92 -2.52 21.14 29.90
C ARG A 92 -2.03 21.49 31.30
N ALA A 93 -0.72 21.59 31.51
CA ALA A 93 -0.17 22.22 32.71
C ALA A 93 1.32 22.53 32.53
N THR A 94 1.65 23.53 31.71
CA THR A 94 2.71 24.53 31.97
C THR A 94 2.87 25.44 30.75
N VAL A 95 1.94 26.40 30.65
CA VAL A 95 2.30 27.76 30.24
C VAL A 95 2.85 28.41 31.51
N SER A 96 4.11 28.82 31.48
CA SER A 96 4.62 30.02 32.16
C SER A 96 5.94 30.43 31.56
#